data_AF-A0A9D1THI5-F1
#
_entry.id   AF-A0A9D1THI5-F1
#
_cell.length_a   1.000
_cell.length_b   1.000
_cell.length_c   1.000
_cell.angle_alpha   90.00
_cell.angle_beta   90.00
_cell.angle_gamma   90.00
#
_symmetry.space_group_name_H-M   'P 1'
#
loop_
_entity.id
_entity.type
_entity.pdbx_description
1 polymer ?
#
loop_
_entity_poly.entity_id
_entity_poly.type
_entity_poly.pdbx_seq_one_letter_code
_entity_poly.pdbx_strand_id
1 'polypeptide(L)'
;MNQDWIKLIVQLKKRYSLLTEIKDLTEQMSDALNRDDEVSFQMLLSMRQEPILYMKESDGVLLSLKSELPEDIIKRWHELENDAEPLSQEETLFKQQMEQNRRLLERIVPFDNRIFNVLKNKKR
;
A
#
# COMPACT_ATOMS: atom_id res chain seq x y z
N MET A 1 13.43 8.64 -22.03
CA MET A 1 12.68 8.04 -20.92
C MET A 1 13.63 7.20 -20.10
N ASN A 2 13.87 7.55 -18.85
CA ASN A 2 14.82 6.82 -17.99
C ASN A 2 14.17 5.50 -17.52
N GLN A 3 14.78 4.36 -17.88
CA GLN A 3 14.22 3.03 -17.61
C GLN A 3 14.10 2.70 -16.12
N ASP A 4 14.93 3.29 -15.27
CA ASP A 4 14.93 3.01 -13.83
C ASP A 4 13.74 3.65 -13.13
N TRP A 5 13.39 4.89 -13.50
CA TRP A 5 12.15 5.51 -13.04
C TRP A 5 10.91 4.73 -13.49
N ILE A 6 10.92 4.19 -14.71
CA ILE A 6 9.81 3.37 -15.20
C ILE A 6 9.65 2.10 -14.36
N LYS A 7 10.75 1.38 -14.08
CA LYS A 7 10.74 0.20 -13.21
C LYS A 7 10.15 0.54 -11.84
N LEU A 8 10.56 1.66 -11.24
CA LEU A 8 10.04 2.13 -9.96
C LEU A 8 8.54 2.41 -10.00
N ILE A 9 8.08 3.18 -10.99
CA ILE A 9 6.66 3.51 -11.16
C ILE A 9 5.83 2.24 -11.32
N VAL A 10 6.30 1.25 -12.09
CA VAL A 10 5.61 -0.03 -12.25
C VAL A 10 5.46 -0.76 -10.92
N GLN A 11 6.51 -0.79 -10.09
CA GLN A 11 6.42 -1.41 -8.76
C GLN A 11 5.47 -0.64 -7.83
N LEU A 12 5.49 0.70 -7.86
CA LEU A 12 4.57 1.51 -7.07
C LEU A 12 3.10 1.34 -7.49
N LYS A 13 2.84 1.15 -8.79
CA LYS A 13 1.50 0.82 -9.31
C LYS A 13 1.02 -0.56 -8.87
N LYS A 14 1.92 -1.55 -8.83
CA LYS A 14 1.60 -2.87 -8.26
C LYS A 14 1.22 -2.77 -6.78
N ARG A 15 2.02 -2.02 -6.00
CA ARG A 15 1.67 -1.70 -4.60
C ARG A 15 0.30 -1.03 -4.50
N TYR A 16 -0.02 -0.06 -5.35
CA TYR A 16 -1.33 0.59 -5.35
C TYR A 16 -2.48 -0.41 -5.54
N SER A 17 -2.33 -1.34 -6.49
CA SER A 17 -3.34 -2.40 -6.74
C SER A 17 -3.56 -3.26 -5.50
N LEU A 18 -2.48 -3.73 -4.87
CA LEU A 18 -2.54 -4.54 -3.66
C LEU A 18 -3.12 -3.75 -2.47
N LEU A 19 -2.75 -2.48 -2.30
CA LEU A 19 -3.33 -1.60 -1.29
C LEU A 19 -4.83 -1.40 -1.49
N THR A 20 -5.28 -1.33 -2.75
CA THR A 20 -6.71 -1.17 -3.06
C THR A 20 -7.48 -2.41 -2.63
N GLU A 21 -6.98 -3.59 -2.97
CA GLU A 21 -7.56 -4.86 -2.55
C GLU A 21 -7.58 -5.01 -1.02
N ILE A 22 -6.46 -4.69 -0.35
CA ILE A 22 -6.39 -4.69 1.11
C ILE A 22 -7.43 -3.75 1.71
N LYS A 23 -7.57 -2.53 1.17
CA LYS A 23 -8.57 -1.57 1.64
C LYS A 23 -9.98 -2.13 1.51
N ASP A 24 -10.33 -2.63 0.34
CA ASP A 24 -11.69 -3.08 0.06
C ASP A 24 -12.06 -4.29 0.91
N LEU A 25 -11.12 -5.22 1.14
CA LEU A 25 -11.30 -6.33 2.08
C LEU A 25 -11.42 -5.84 3.52
N THR A 26 -10.59 -4.87 3.95
CA THR A 26 -10.63 -4.31 5.31
C THR A 26 -11.95 -3.57 5.58
N GLU A 27 -12.46 -2.83 4.61
CA GLU A 27 -13.77 -2.16 4.67
C GLU A 27 -14.90 -3.18 4.80
N GLN A 28 -14.91 -4.22 3.94
CA GLN A 28 -15.90 -5.30 4.01
C GLN A 28 -15.84 -6.07 5.34
N MET A 29 -14.63 -6.30 5.88
CA MET A 29 -14.44 -6.93 7.20
C MET A 29 -15.04 -6.07 8.31
N SER A 30 -14.78 -4.77 8.28
CA SER A 30 -15.39 -3.81 9.21
C SER A 30 -16.92 -3.90 9.14
N ASP A 31 -17.49 -3.91 7.94
CA ASP A 31 -18.93 -3.98 7.75
C ASP A 31 -19.55 -5.31 8.19
N ALA A 32 -18.88 -6.45 7.93
CA ALA A 32 -19.30 -7.75 8.41
C ALA A 32 -19.35 -7.80 9.95
N LEU A 33 -18.33 -7.25 10.63
CA LEU A 33 -18.33 -7.14 12.08
C LEU A 33 -19.47 -6.28 12.62
N ASN A 34 -19.80 -5.17 11.96
CA ASN A 34 -20.91 -4.31 12.39
C ASN A 34 -22.28 -4.99 12.26
N ARG A 35 -22.40 -6.02 11.41
CA ARG A 35 -23.61 -6.82 11.22
C ARG A 35 -23.61 -8.11 12.05
N ASP A 36 -22.61 -8.32 12.90
CA ASP A 36 -22.36 -9.56 13.63
C ASP A 36 -22.28 -10.81 12.71
N ASP A 37 -21.84 -10.61 11.46
CA ASP A 37 -21.66 -11.67 10.47
C ASP A 37 -20.26 -12.28 10.58
N GLU A 38 -20.12 -13.22 11.51
CA GLU A 38 -18.84 -13.87 11.80
C GLU A 38 -18.34 -14.74 10.65
N VAL A 39 -19.24 -15.40 9.91
CA VAL A 39 -18.87 -16.28 8.79
C VAL A 39 -18.23 -15.45 7.66
N SER A 40 -18.89 -14.36 7.25
CA SER A 40 -18.32 -13.47 6.24
C SER A 40 -17.03 -12.81 6.72
N PHE A 41 -16.94 -12.45 8.01
CA PHE A 41 -15.72 -11.88 8.57
C PHE A 41 -14.53 -12.85 8.46
N GLN A 42 -14.69 -14.13 8.82
CA GLN A 42 -13.62 -15.12 8.72
C GLN A 42 -13.20 -15.40 7.27
N MET A 43 -14.17 -15.42 6.34
CA MET A 43 -13.91 -15.55 4.92
C MET A 43 -13.06 -14.38 4.42
N LEU A 44 -13.49 -13.13 4.70
CA LEU A 44 -12.79 -11.92 4.28
C LEU A 44 -11.41 -11.79 4.92
N LEU A 45 -11.26 -12.18 6.19
CA LEU A 45 -9.97 -12.25 6.87
C LEU A 45 -9.01 -13.17 6.13
N SER A 46 -9.48 -14.35 5.71
CA SER A 46 -8.67 -15.30 4.96
C SER A 46 -8.27 -14.73 3.59
N MET A 47 -9.21 -14.10 2.88
CA MET A 47 -8.93 -13.44 1.61
C MET A 47 -7.91 -12.31 1.74
N ARG A 48 -7.94 -11.53 2.84
CA ARG A 48 -7.00 -10.43 3.08
C ARG A 48 -5.56 -10.90 3.30
N GLN A 49 -5.35 -12.16 3.71
CA GLN A 49 -3.99 -12.67 3.93
C GLN A 49 -3.17 -12.72 2.63
N GLU A 50 -3.79 -13.08 1.51
CA GLU A 50 -3.13 -13.19 0.22
C GLU A 50 -2.52 -11.85 -0.27
N PRO A 51 -3.28 -10.75 -0.40
CA PRO A 51 -2.71 -9.49 -0.86
C PRO A 51 -1.73 -8.88 0.15
N ILE A 52 -1.84 -9.19 1.46
CA ILE A 52 -0.82 -8.80 2.45
C ILE A 52 0.50 -9.55 2.20
N LEU A 53 0.44 -10.85 1.87
CA LEU A 53 1.62 -11.62 1.53
C LEU A 53 2.30 -11.06 0.28
N TYR A 54 1.52 -10.81 -0.78
CA TYR A 54 2.03 -10.19 -2.00
C TYR A 54 2.56 -8.77 -1.78
N MET A 55 2.00 -8.00 -0.85
CA MET A 55 2.55 -6.70 -0.46
C MET A 55 3.97 -6.87 0.09
N LYS A 56 4.17 -7.83 1.00
CA LYS A 56 5.49 -8.11 1.59
C LYS A 56 6.49 -8.57 0.54
N GLU A 57 6.07 -9.37 -0.43
CA GLU A 57 6.91 -9.77 -1.56
C GLU A 57 7.27 -8.56 -2.44
N SER A 58 6.28 -7.71 -2.74
CA SER A 58 6.50 -6.47 -3.49
C SER A 58 7.49 -5.54 -2.79
N ASP A 59 7.46 -5.46 -1.46
CA ASP A 59 8.43 -4.71 -0.66
C ASP A 59 9.85 -5.26 -0.82
N GLY A 60 10.00 -6.59 -0.80
CA GLY A 60 11.28 -7.26 -1.06
C GLY A 60 11.83 -6.95 -2.45
N VAL A 61 10.99 -6.99 -3.48
CA VAL A 61 11.38 -6.65 -4.86
C VAL A 61 11.86 -5.20 -4.97
N LEU A 62 11.17 -4.28 -4.29
CA LEU A 62 11.50 -2.86 -4.32
C LEU A 62 12.79 -2.55 -3.56
N LEU A 63 13.09 -3.29 -2.48
CA LEU A 63 14.39 -3.25 -1.80
C LEU A 63 15.52 -3.78 -2.69
N SER A 64 15.32 -4.91 -3.38
CA SER A 64 16.31 -5.44 -4.32
C SER A 64 16.57 -4.47 -5.47
N LEU A 65 15.49 -3.91 -6.06
CA LEU A 65 15.61 -2.90 -7.10
C LEU A 65 16.41 -1.69 -6.59
N LYS A 66 16.14 -1.21 -5.36
CA LYS A 66 16.88 -0.09 -4.77
C LYS A 66 18.38 -0.36 -4.67
N SER A 67 18.80 -1.61 -4.45
CA SER A 67 20.23 -1.97 -4.38
C SER A 67 20.95 -1.96 -5.73
N GLU A 68 20.19 -2.01 -6.84
CA GLU A 68 20.70 -2.01 -8.21
C GLU A 68 20.61 -0.63 -8.88
N LEU A 69 19.93 0.34 -8.25
CA LEU A 69 19.71 1.67 -8.82
C LEU A 69 20.98 2.53 -8.80
N PRO A 70 21.16 3.39 -9.81
CA PRO A 70 22.15 4.47 -9.76
C PRO A 70 21.98 5.39 -8.55
N GLU A 71 23.09 5.86 -7.99
CA GLU A 71 23.10 6.71 -6.78
C GLU A 71 22.35 8.03 -6.97
N ASP A 72 22.39 8.62 -8.17
CA ASP A 72 21.64 9.82 -8.52
C ASP A 72 20.12 9.59 -8.45
N ILE A 73 19.65 8.43 -8.91
CA ILE A 73 18.22 8.05 -8.81
C ILE A 73 17.81 7.83 -7.36
N ILE A 74 18.64 7.18 -6.56
CA ILE A 74 18.39 6.98 -5.13
C ILE A 74 18.32 8.32 -4.40
N LYS A 75 19.25 9.24 -4.70
CA LYS A 75 19.25 10.59 -4.15
C LYS A 75 17.99 11.35 -4.54
N ARG A 76 17.63 11.35 -5.84
CA ARG A 76 16.42 12.00 -6.34
C ARG A 76 15.16 11.41 -5.72
N TRP A 77 15.06 10.09 -5.55
CA TRP A 77 13.96 9.46 -4.82
C TRP A 77 13.84 10.07 -3.43
N HIS A 78 14.91 10.08 -2.65
CA HIS A 78 14.88 10.62 -1.28
C HIS A 78 14.51 12.10 -1.23
N GLU A 79 14.94 12.90 -2.20
CA GLU A 79 14.51 14.30 -2.31
C GLU A 79 13.00 14.39 -2.58
N LEU A 80 12.45 13.57 -3.48
CA LEU A 80 11.01 13.52 -3.76
C LEU A 80 10.16 13.03 -2.58
N GLU A 81 10.69 12.12 -1.75
CA GLU A 81 10.06 11.72 -0.48
C GLU A 81 9.98 12.86 0.53
N ASN A 82 10.93 13.80 0.47
CA ASN A 82 10.96 15.02 1.28
C ASN A 82 10.32 16.21 0.55
N ASP A 83 9.30 15.94 -0.27
CA ASP A 83 8.48 16.91 -0.99
C ASP A 83 9.20 17.79 -2.01
N ALA A 84 10.43 17.47 -2.42
CA ALA A 84 11.12 18.24 -3.46
C ALA A 84 10.33 18.29 -4.79
N GLU A 85 10.58 19.34 -5.58
CA GLU A 85 9.96 19.48 -6.89
C GLU A 85 10.53 18.45 -7.89
N PRO A 86 9.65 17.79 -8.67
CA PRO A 86 10.07 16.94 -9.78
C PRO A 86 10.83 17.74 -10.85
N LEU A 87 11.92 17.18 -11.34
CA LEU A 87 12.73 17.74 -12.42
C LEU A 87 12.39 17.16 -13.79
N SER A 88 11.60 16.09 -13.83
CA SER A 88 11.19 15.40 -15.05
C SER A 88 9.75 14.91 -15.00
N GLN A 89 9.24 14.51 -16.17
CA GLN A 89 7.92 13.87 -16.26
C GLN A 89 7.90 12.55 -15.48
N GLU A 90 8.97 11.76 -15.54
CA GLU A 90 9.07 10.50 -14.81
C GLU A 90 9.06 10.71 -13.29
N GLU A 91 9.80 11.70 -12.78
CA GLU A 91 9.76 12.07 -11.37
C GLU A 91 8.37 12.56 -10.93
N THR A 92 7.67 13.28 -11.82
CA THR A 92 6.29 13.73 -11.56
C THR A 92 5.36 12.54 -11.40
N LEU A 93 5.43 11.57 -12.30
CA LEU A 93 4.62 10.34 -12.24
C LEU A 93 4.99 9.50 -11.00
N PHE A 94 6.27 9.42 -10.66
CA PHE A 94 6.73 8.74 -9.45
C PHE A 94 6.18 9.39 -8.18
N LYS A 95 6.31 10.72 -8.03
CA LYS A 95 5.80 11.47 -6.89
C LYS A 95 4.28 11.33 -6.76
N GLN A 96 3.55 11.43 -7.88
CA GLN A 96 2.10 11.21 -7.90
C GLN A 96 1.71 9.80 -7.43
N GLN A 97 2.43 8.77 -7.88
CA GLN A 97 2.15 7.39 -7.48
C GLN A 97 2.46 7.12 -6.00
N MET A 98 3.57 7.69 -5.48
CA MET A 98 3.91 7.65 -4.05
C MET A 98 2.79 8.26 -3.20
N GLU A 99 2.30 9.43 -3.60
CA GLU A 99 1.23 10.14 -2.91
C GLU A 99 -0.11 9.37 -2.95
N GLN A 100 -0.43 8.73 -4.08
CA GLN A 100 -1.59 7.85 -4.17
C GLN A 100 -1.51 6.66 -3.20
N ASN A 101 -0.35 6.01 -3.12
CA ASN A 101 -0.11 4.91 -2.18
C ASN A 101 -0.24 5.38 -0.73
N ARG A 102 0.34 6.53 -0.39
CA ARG A 102 0.26 7.12 0.97
C ARG A 102 -1.19 7.41 1.36
N ARG A 103 -1.96 8.10 0.50
CA ARG A 103 -3.38 8.40 0.75
C ARG A 103 -4.22 7.14 0.93
N LEU A 104 -3.91 6.08 0.21
CA LEU A 104 -4.64 4.83 0.30
C LEU A 104 -4.36 4.11 1.62
N LEU A 105 -3.11 4.10 2.08
CA LEU A 105 -2.73 3.63 3.42
C LEU A 105 -3.47 4.39 4.52
N GLU A 106 -3.51 5.72 4.44
CA GLU A 106 -4.24 6.56 5.40
C GLU A 106 -5.74 6.24 5.47
N ARG A 107 -6.33 5.79 4.36
CA ARG A 107 -7.74 5.36 4.30
C ARG A 107 -7.99 3.97 4.87
N ILE A 108 -6.98 3.10 4.92
CA ILE A 108 -7.11 1.75 5.50
C ILE A 108 -7.17 1.83 7.03
N VAL A 109 -6.35 2.69 7.63
CA VAL A 109 -6.16 2.79 9.09
C VAL A 109 -7.47 2.93 9.90
N PRO A 110 -8.44 3.78 9.51
CA PRO A 110 -9.71 3.89 10.23
C PRO A 110 -10.50 2.57 10.30
N PHE A 111 -10.50 1.78 9.22
CA PHE A 111 -11.20 0.49 9.19
C PHE A 111 -10.52 -0.54 10.11
N ASP A 112 -9.19 -0.62 10.06
CA ASP A 112 -8.42 -1.48 10.96
C ASP A 112 -8.65 -1.11 12.44
N ASN A 113 -8.66 0.19 12.76
CA ASN A 113 -8.97 0.67 14.12
C ASN A 113 -10.38 0.30 14.56
N ARG A 114 -11.37 0.38 13.67
CA ARG A 114 -12.75 -0.03 13.97
C ARG A 114 -12.84 -1.52 14.27
N ILE A 115 -12.26 -2.36 13.42
CA ILE A 115 -12.17 -3.82 13.62
C ILE A 115 -11.54 -4.11 14.99
N PHE A 116 -10.38 -3.50 15.28
CA PHE A 116 -9.68 -3.68 16.54
C PHE A 116 -10.54 -3.33 17.76
N ASN A 117 -11.24 -2.18 17.73
CA ASN A 117 -12.08 -1.74 18.84
C ASN A 117 -13.29 -2.68 19.08
N VAL A 118 -13.94 -3.15 18.01
CA VAL A 118 -15.06 -4.10 18.13
C VAL A 118 -14.59 -5.42 18.74
N LEU A 119 -13.48 -5.98 18.23
CA LEU A 119 -12.92 -7.23 18.73
C LEU A 119 -12.44 -7.12 20.18
N LYS A 120 -11.88 -5.97 20.58
CA LYS A 120 -11.49 -5.70 21.96
C LYS A 120 -12.69 -5.68 22.91
N ASN A 121 -13.82 -5.11 22.48
CA ASN A 121 -15.04 -5.05 23.29
C ASN A 121 -15.74 -6.41 23.41
N LYS A 122 -15.68 -7.28 22.39
CA LYS A 122 -16.21 -8.66 22.46
C LYS A 122 -15.46 -9.59 23.41
N LYS A 123 -14.22 -9.24 23.81
CA LYS A 123 -13.38 -10.03 24.74
C LYS A 123 -13.55 -9.65 26.21
N ARG A 124 -14.45 -8.72 26.54
CA ARG A 124 -14.80 -8.30 27.91
C ARG A 124 -16.16 -8.86 28.29
#